data_AF-A0A645DEV5-F1
#
_entry.id   AF-A0A645DEV5-F1
#
_cell.length_a   1.000
_cell.length_b   1.000
_cell.length_c   1.000
_cell.angle_alpha   90.00
_cell.angle_beta   90.00
_cell.angle_gamma   90.00
#
_symmetry.space_group_name_H-M   'P 1'
#
loop_
_entity.id
_entity.type
_entity.pdbx_description
1 polymer ?
#
loop_
_entity_poly.entity_id
_entity_poly.type
_entity_poly.pdbx_seq_one_letter_code
_entity_poly.pdbx_strand_id
1 'polypeptide(L)'
;MAEQLPLGVALGRVVGRLVGPSMPGHTGLPVAGAHVTLEIDEARWLRAPYAAVPALILPDPVNCTTDDTGLLLDERGNPGVHLVATDAPEIELDGAGPWLWRATITAPIIGRPISWTFELPAGTTVDLSTGLLAALQAG
;
A
#
# COMPACT_ATOMS: atom_id res chain seq x y z
N MET A 1 1.50 9.99 -22.39
CA MET A 1 2.51 8.96 -22.70
C MET A 1 2.40 7.95 -21.58
N ALA A 2 1.94 6.73 -21.84
CA ALA A 2 1.86 5.72 -20.78
C ALA A 2 3.30 5.29 -20.49
N GLU A 3 3.78 5.55 -19.28
CA GLU A 3 5.07 5.05 -18.81
C GLU A 3 5.00 3.52 -18.87
N GLN A 4 5.76 2.94 -19.79
CA GLN A 4 5.72 1.52 -20.05
C GLN A 4 6.56 0.85 -18.96
N LEU A 5 5.89 0.21 -18.00
CA LEU A 5 6.55 -0.56 -16.96
C LEU A 5 7.42 -1.67 -17.60
N PRO A 6 8.56 -2.05 -16.98
CA PRO A 6 9.38 -3.16 -17.44
C PRO A 6 8.57 -4.46 -17.54
N LEU A 7 8.96 -5.36 -18.43
CA LEU A 7 8.32 -6.68 -18.58
C LEU A 7 8.36 -7.42 -17.23
N GLY A 8 7.22 -7.94 -16.79
CA GLY A 8 7.06 -8.60 -15.48
C GLY A 8 6.61 -7.67 -14.34
N VAL A 9 6.55 -6.36 -14.59
CA VAL A 9 6.07 -5.37 -13.61
C VAL A 9 4.68 -4.90 -13.99
N ALA A 10 3.76 -4.93 -13.03
CA ALA A 10 2.40 -4.45 -13.20
C ALA A 10 2.02 -3.44 -12.11
N LEU A 11 0.80 -2.94 -12.21
CA LEU A 11 0.17 -2.19 -11.12
C LEU A 11 -0.69 -3.14 -10.29
N GLY A 12 -0.51 -3.10 -8.98
CA GLY A 12 -1.46 -3.61 -8.00
C GLY A 12 -2.34 -2.47 -7.51
N ARG A 13 -3.56 -2.79 -7.08
CA ARG A 13 -4.48 -1.79 -6.53
C ARG A 13 -4.61 -1.97 -5.03
N VAL A 14 -4.54 -0.88 -4.30
CA VAL A 14 -4.74 -0.84 -2.85
C VAL A 14 -6.01 -0.06 -2.57
N VAL A 15 -6.92 -0.66 -1.82
CA VAL A 15 -8.17 -0.04 -1.38
C VAL A 15 -8.29 -0.19 0.13
N GLY A 16 -9.23 0.53 0.72
CA GLY A 16 -9.56 0.30 2.11
C GLY A 16 -10.47 1.38 2.67
N ARG A 17 -11.12 1.03 3.77
CA ARG A 17 -11.93 1.95 4.57
C ARG A 17 -11.44 1.92 6.01
N LEU A 18 -10.99 3.06 6.50
CA LEU A 18 -10.56 3.25 7.88
C LEU A 18 -11.77 3.63 8.73
N VAL A 19 -12.08 2.77 9.69
CA VAL A 19 -13.15 2.99 10.65
C VAL A 19 -12.56 2.85 12.05
N GLY A 20 -12.73 3.88 12.87
CA GLY A 20 -12.32 3.91 14.27
C GLY A 20 -13.17 3.00 15.15
N PRO A 21 -12.79 2.84 16.43
CA PRO A 21 -13.44 1.91 17.34
C PRO A 21 -14.95 2.21 17.49
N SER A 22 -15.76 1.17 17.35
CA SER A 22 -17.19 1.20 17.64
C SER A 22 -17.43 1.10 19.13
N MET A 23 -18.15 2.06 19.71
CA MET A 23 -18.78 1.85 21.02
C MET A 23 -19.97 0.88 20.87
N PRO A 24 -20.36 0.14 21.93
CA PRO A 24 -21.54 -0.74 21.87
C PRO A 24 -22.76 0.05 21.36
N GLY A 25 -23.37 -0.43 20.28
CA GLY A 25 -24.54 0.20 19.65
C GLY A 25 -24.23 1.30 18.62
N HIS A 26 -22.95 1.57 18.30
CA HIS A 26 -22.56 2.54 17.28
C HIS A 26 -21.69 1.85 16.23
N THR A 27 -22.05 1.96 14.94
CA THR A 27 -21.10 1.68 13.85
C THR A 27 -19.89 2.60 14.03
N GLY A 28 -18.68 2.07 13.92
CA GLY A 28 -17.44 2.82 14.16
C GLY A 28 -17.38 4.11 13.35
N LEU A 29 -16.72 5.14 13.90
CA LEU A 29 -16.63 6.44 13.26
C LEU A 29 -15.62 6.37 12.10
N PRO A 30 -15.97 6.82 10.88
CA PRO A 30 -15.00 6.88 9.80
C PRO A 30 -13.82 7.77 10.19
N VAL A 31 -12.60 7.30 9.89
CA VAL A 31 -11.39 8.08 10.16
C VAL A 31 -11.16 9.01 8.98
N ALA A 32 -11.77 10.20 9.03
CA ALA A 32 -11.61 11.22 8.01
C ALA A 32 -10.26 11.93 8.11
N GLY A 33 -9.64 12.23 6.96
CA GLY A 33 -8.39 12.98 6.88
C GLY A 33 -7.17 12.24 7.46
N ALA A 34 -7.21 10.91 7.53
CA ALA A 34 -6.02 10.14 7.86
C ALA A 34 -5.01 10.26 6.73
N HIS A 35 -3.74 10.49 7.08
CA HIS A 35 -2.63 10.41 6.14
C HIS A 35 -2.12 8.98 6.11
N VAL A 36 -2.05 8.40 4.92
CA VAL A 36 -1.54 7.05 4.68
C VAL A 36 -0.34 7.17 3.75
N THR A 37 0.81 6.66 4.17
CA THR A 37 2.02 6.59 3.35
C THR A 37 2.28 5.12 3.01
N LEU A 38 2.45 4.83 1.73
CA LEU A 38 2.73 3.52 1.19
C LEU A 38 4.14 3.55 0.61
N GLU A 39 5.06 2.78 1.19
CA GLU A 39 6.46 2.70 0.77
C GLU A 39 6.89 1.23 0.65
N ILE A 40 7.95 0.93 -0.10
CA ILE A 40 8.52 -0.43 -0.07
C ILE A 40 9.07 -0.69 1.33
N ASP A 41 8.76 -1.86 1.86
CA ASP A 41 9.32 -2.35 3.10
C ASP A 41 10.79 -2.79 2.91
N GLU A 42 11.68 -2.11 3.64
CA GLU A 42 13.14 -2.18 3.47
C GLU A 42 13.55 -1.72 2.06
N ALA A 43 14.74 -1.14 1.88
CA ALA A 43 15.17 -0.58 0.58
C ALA A 43 15.49 -1.68 -0.45
N ARG A 44 14.55 -2.58 -0.70
CA ARG A 44 14.63 -3.69 -1.65
C ARG A 44 14.30 -3.13 -3.01
N TRP A 45 15.26 -3.20 -3.92
CA TRP A 45 15.07 -2.78 -5.29
C TRP A 45 14.63 -3.98 -6.13
N LEU A 46 13.73 -3.79 -7.09
CA LEU A 46 13.54 -4.81 -8.13
C LEU A 46 14.64 -4.65 -9.13
N ARG A 47 15.32 -5.77 -9.40
CA ARG A 47 16.14 -5.92 -10.57
C ARG A 47 15.37 -6.76 -11.56
N ALA A 48 15.19 -6.23 -12.76
CA ALA A 48 14.71 -7.00 -13.90
C ALA A 48 15.90 -7.34 -14.81
N PRO A 49 16.82 -8.23 -14.41
CA PRO A 49 18.05 -8.49 -15.16
C PRO A 49 17.77 -9.18 -16.50
N TYR A 50 16.64 -9.88 -16.63
CA TYR A 50 16.22 -10.59 -17.84
C TYR A 50 15.28 -9.78 -18.73
N ALA A 51 15.01 -8.51 -18.40
CA ALA A 51 14.32 -7.60 -19.31
C ALA A 51 15.20 -7.27 -20.54
N ALA A 52 14.58 -6.89 -21.66
CA ALA A 52 15.32 -6.51 -22.88
C ALA A 52 16.34 -5.38 -22.64
N VAL A 53 16.09 -4.54 -21.63
CA VAL A 53 17.06 -3.63 -21.02
C VAL A 53 17.00 -3.87 -19.50
N PRO A 54 18.10 -4.25 -18.85
CA PRO A 54 18.13 -4.41 -17.40
C PRO A 54 17.69 -3.11 -16.71
N ALA A 55 16.70 -3.21 -15.83
CA ALA A 55 16.13 -2.07 -15.13
C ALA A 55 16.21 -2.26 -13.61
N LEU A 56 16.49 -1.16 -12.92
CA LEU A 56 16.32 -1.02 -11.48
C LEU A 56 15.04 -0.23 -11.22
N ILE A 57 14.15 -0.76 -10.39
CA ILE A 57 12.87 -0.12 -10.10
C ILE A 57 12.92 0.46 -8.69
N LEU A 58 12.74 1.78 -8.63
CA LEU A 58 12.74 2.58 -7.42
C LEU A 58 11.39 3.30 -7.35
N PRO A 59 10.32 2.67 -6.84
CA PRO A 59 9.05 3.35 -6.69
C PRO A 59 9.16 4.38 -5.56
N ASP A 60 8.62 5.56 -5.83
CA ASP A 60 8.50 6.60 -4.83
C ASP A 60 7.45 6.21 -3.78
N PRO A 61 7.60 6.68 -2.53
CA PRO A 61 6.55 6.60 -1.53
C PRO A 61 5.28 7.27 -2.06
N VAL A 62 4.15 6.58 -1.95
CA VAL A 62 2.86 7.11 -2.37
C VAL A 62 2.11 7.62 -1.14
N ASN A 63 1.74 8.90 -1.17
CA ASN A 63 0.94 9.50 -0.12
C ASN A 63 -0.53 9.47 -0.51
N CYS A 64 -1.38 9.12 0.45
CA CYS A 64 -2.82 9.02 0.25
C CYS A 64 -3.55 9.55 1.48
N THR A 65 -4.82 9.87 1.30
CA THR A 65 -5.66 10.41 2.38
C THR A 65 -6.99 9.66 2.44
N THR A 66 -7.71 9.78 3.55
CA THR A 66 -9.07 9.27 3.64
C THR A 66 -10.12 10.37 3.56
N ASP A 67 -11.23 10.08 2.89
CA ASP A 67 -12.39 10.97 2.83
C ASP A 67 -13.23 10.96 4.12
N ASP A 68 -14.31 11.73 4.13
CA ASP A 68 -15.25 11.83 5.26
C ASP A 68 -15.93 10.49 5.62
N THR A 69 -15.90 9.51 4.70
CA THR A 69 -16.41 8.16 4.91
C THR A 69 -15.32 7.17 5.36
N GLY A 70 -14.07 7.63 5.43
CA GLY A 70 -12.89 6.82 5.77
C GLY A 70 -12.31 6.06 4.58
N LEU A 71 -12.78 6.32 3.35
CA LEU A 71 -12.32 5.63 2.15
C LEU A 71 -10.94 6.15 1.72
N LEU A 72 -10.03 5.23 1.39
CA LEU A 72 -8.70 5.58 0.88
C LEU A 72 -8.78 6.22 -0.50
N LEU A 73 -8.19 7.40 -0.64
CA LEU A 73 -8.09 8.17 -1.87
C LEU A 73 -6.63 8.34 -2.29
N ASP A 74 -6.37 8.27 -3.60
CA ASP A 74 -5.09 8.68 -4.18
C ASP A 74 -4.86 10.20 -4.07
N GLU A 75 -3.68 10.68 -4.48
CA GLU A 75 -3.33 12.11 -4.47
C GLU A 75 -4.24 12.99 -5.35
N ARG A 76 -4.99 12.38 -6.26
CA ARG A 76 -5.96 13.05 -7.14
C ARG A 76 -7.39 12.98 -6.61
N GLY A 77 -7.61 12.38 -5.45
CA GLY A 77 -8.92 12.19 -4.84
C GLY A 77 -9.73 11.02 -5.41
N ASN A 78 -9.12 10.12 -6.19
CA ASN A 78 -9.81 8.94 -6.71
C ASN A 78 -9.77 7.79 -5.70
N PRO A 79 -10.83 6.94 -5.64
CA PRO A 79 -10.86 5.78 -4.77
C PRO A 79 -9.80 4.72 -5.08
N GLY A 80 -8.99 4.42 -4.06
CA GLY A 80 -7.91 3.45 -4.14
C GLY A 80 -6.66 3.97 -4.83
N VAL A 81 -5.54 3.33 -4.53
CA VAL A 81 -4.20 3.73 -4.93
C VAL A 81 -3.60 2.65 -5.82
N HIS A 82 -2.90 3.03 -6.89
CA HIS A 82 -2.14 2.07 -7.70
C HIS A 82 -0.69 2.10 -7.25
N LEU A 83 -0.15 0.93 -6.94
CA LEU A 83 1.24 0.76 -6.55
C LEU A 83 1.92 -0.20 -7.52
N VAL A 84 3.24 -0.09 -7.63
CA VAL A 84 4.04 -1.05 -8.38
C VAL A 84 3.95 -2.43 -7.70
N ALA A 85 3.69 -3.46 -8.49
CA ALA A 85 3.53 -4.83 -8.06
C ALA A 85 4.20 -5.77 -9.05
N THR A 86 4.80 -6.84 -8.54
CA THR A 86 5.40 -7.89 -9.36
C THR A 86 5.23 -9.24 -8.69
N ASP A 87 4.85 -10.23 -9.47
CA ASP A 87 4.90 -11.67 -9.15
C ASP A 87 5.85 -12.41 -10.11
N ALA A 88 6.54 -11.67 -10.98
CA ALA A 88 7.40 -12.23 -12.01
C ALA A 88 8.63 -12.92 -11.38
N PRO A 89 8.79 -14.25 -11.56
CA PRO A 89 9.92 -14.99 -10.99
C PRO A 89 11.27 -14.56 -11.59
N GLU A 90 11.26 -13.95 -12.78
CA GLU A 90 12.42 -13.34 -13.42
C GLU A 90 12.84 -11.99 -12.82
N ILE A 91 12.04 -11.40 -11.93
CA ILE A 91 12.41 -10.18 -11.23
C ILE A 91 13.08 -10.56 -9.91
N GLU A 92 14.38 -10.28 -9.83
CA GLU A 92 15.19 -10.55 -8.66
C GLU A 92 14.99 -9.43 -7.63
N LEU A 93 14.68 -9.84 -6.40
CA LEU A 93 14.73 -8.99 -5.22
C LEU A 93 16.14 -9.05 -4.67
N ASP A 94 16.72 -7.88 -4.35
CA ASP A 94 17.98 -7.83 -3.59
C ASP A 94 17.68 -8.25 -2.13
N GLY A 95 17.47 -9.55 -1.93
CA GLY A 95 16.97 -10.18 -0.70
C GLY A 95 16.06 -11.39 -0.99
N ALA A 96 16.22 -12.50 -0.27
CA ALA A 96 15.56 -13.78 -0.54
C ALA A 96 14.08 -13.87 -0.05
N GLY A 97 13.32 -12.79 -0.08
CA GLY A 97 11.94 -12.74 0.42
C GLY A 97 10.99 -12.03 -0.54
N PRO A 98 9.67 -12.09 -0.28
CA PRO A 98 8.67 -11.43 -1.12
C PRO A 98 8.84 -9.91 -1.13
N TRP A 99 8.37 -9.27 -2.19
CA TRP A 99 8.25 -7.81 -2.24
C TRP A 99 7.11 -7.36 -1.35
N LEU A 100 7.45 -6.59 -0.31
CA LEU A 100 6.49 -6.11 0.68
C LEU A 100 6.34 -4.59 0.57
N TRP A 101 5.11 -4.15 0.71
CA TRP A 101 4.77 -2.74 0.94
C TRP A 101 4.55 -2.53 2.42
N ARG A 102 4.99 -1.39 2.93
CA ARG A 102 4.68 -0.90 4.26
C ARG A 102 3.63 0.19 4.15
N ALA A 103 2.50 0.01 4.83
CA ALA A 103 1.52 1.06 5.06
C ALA A 103 1.81 1.72 6.39
N THR A 104 1.87 3.06 6.42
CA THR A 104 1.95 3.85 7.65
C THR A 104 0.77 4.81 7.70
N ILE A 105 -0.06 4.68 8.73
CA ILE A 105 -1.26 5.49 8.93
C ILE A 105 -1.04 6.44 10.10
N THR A 106 -1.22 7.73 9.83
CA THR A 106 -1.24 8.79 10.82
C THR A 106 -2.60 9.48 10.76
N ALA A 107 -3.37 9.37 11.84
CA ALA A 107 -4.64 10.08 11.96
C ALA A 107 -4.73 10.76 13.32
N PRO A 108 -5.40 11.93 13.41
CA PRO A 108 -5.57 12.64 14.68
C PRO A 108 -6.21 11.77 15.77
N ILE A 109 -7.12 10.87 15.39
CA ILE A 109 -7.88 10.03 16.33
C ILE A 109 -7.03 8.88 16.90
N ILE A 110 -5.98 8.47 16.20
CA ILE A 110 -5.20 7.27 16.54
C ILE A 110 -4.09 7.61 17.54
N GLY A 111 -3.68 8.89 17.62
CA GLY A 111 -2.71 9.40 18.60
C GLY A 111 -1.27 8.91 18.42
N ARG A 112 -1.05 7.84 17.64
CA ARG A 112 0.26 7.31 17.22
C ARG A 112 0.19 6.84 15.76
N PRO A 113 1.32 6.88 15.02
CA PRO A 113 1.40 6.20 13.72
C PRO A 113 1.23 4.69 13.91
N ILE A 114 0.46 4.06 13.02
CA ILE A 114 0.34 2.61 12.93
C ILE A 114 0.97 2.19 11.62
N SER A 115 1.91 1.25 11.66
CA SER A 115 2.50 0.69 10.46
C SER A 115 2.46 -0.83 10.44
N TRP A 116 2.32 -1.39 9.25
CA TRP A 116 2.40 -2.82 9.00
C TRP A 116 2.84 -3.08 7.56
N THR A 117 3.25 -4.31 7.29
CA THR A 117 3.70 -4.75 5.98
C THR A 117 2.70 -5.69 5.34
N PHE A 118 2.61 -5.67 4.01
CA PHE A 118 1.71 -6.52 3.24
C PHE A 118 2.30 -6.84 1.87
N GLU A 119 1.91 -7.98 1.31
CA GLU A 119 2.24 -8.35 -0.06
C GLU A 119 1.25 -7.71 -1.03
N LEU A 120 1.74 -7.24 -2.18
CA LEU A 120 0.91 -6.76 -3.28
C LEU A 120 1.28 -7.49 -4.57
N PRO A 121 0.64 -8.63 -4.87
CA PRO A 121 0.87 -9.33 -6.13
C PRO A 121 0.36 -8.53 -7.34
N ALA A 122 1.01 -8.72 -8.49
CA ALA A 122 0.65 -8.06 -9.75
C ALA A 122 -0.82 -8.27 -10.13
N GLY A 123 -1.51 -7.20 -10.53
CA GLY A 123 -2.90 -7.27 -11.00
C GLY A 123 -3.94 -7.59 -9.91
N THR A 124 -3.54 -7.66 -8.64
CA THR A 124 -4.46 -7.91 -7.52
C THR A 124 -4.98 -6.63 -6.89
N THR A 125 -6.06 -6.76 -6.12
CA THR A 125 -6.55 -5.69 -5.24
C THR A 125 -6.39 -6.13 -3.78
N VAL A 126 -5.70 -5.31 -2.98
CA VAL A 126 -5.49 -5.54 -1.54
C VAL A 126 -6.32 -4.54 -0.75
N ASP A 127 -7.05 -5.04 0.26
CA ASP A 127 -7.82 -4.20 1.19
C ASP A 127 -7.04 -4.00 2.51
N LEU A 128 -6.70 -2.75 2.80
CA LEU A 128 -5.96 -2.36 4.01
C LEU A 128 -6.79 -2.43 5.30
N SER A 129 -8.11 -2.49 5.23
CA SER A 129 -8.97 -2.55 6.44
C SER A 129 -8.67 -3.80 7.29
N THR A 130 -8.38 -4.93 6.66
CA THR A 130 -7.99 -6.17 7.33
C THR A 130 -6.63 -6.03 8.02
N GLY A 131 -5.66 -5.39 7.34
CA GLY A 131 -4.31 -5.19 7.87
C GLY A 131 -4.27 -4.22 9.06
N LEU A 132 -5.07 -3.15 9.00
CA LEU A 132 -5.21 -2.21 10.10
C LEU A 132 -5.71 -2.88 11.38
N LEU A 133 -6.72 -3.76 11.27
CA LEU A 133 -7.28 -4.44 12.44
C LEU A 133 -6.23 -5.30 13.14
N ALA A 134 -5.43 -6.04 12.37
CA ALA A 134 -4.34 -6.84 12.90
C ALA A 134 -3.25 -5.96 13.55
N ALA A 135 -2.88 -4.84 12.93
CA ALA A 135 -1.88 -3.91 13.45
C ALA A 135 -2.34 -3.24 14.76
N LEU A 136 -3.63 -2.90 14.88
CA LEU A 136 -4.24 -2.35 16.10
C LEU A 136 -4.28 -3.36 17.26
N GLN A 137 -4.43 -4.65 16.98
CA GLN A 137 -4.46 -5.70 18.00
C GLN A 137 -3.06 -6.08 18.51
N ALA A 138 -2.00 -5.77 17.75
CA ALA A 138 -0.64 -6.19 18.03
C ALA A 138 0.18 -5.23 18.92
N GLY A 139 -0.33 -4.04 19.27
CA GLY A 139 0.43 -3.04 20.04
C GLY A 139 -0.39 -2.17 20.96
#